data_AF-A0A432T194-F1
#
_entry.id   AF-A0A432T194-F1
#
_cell.length_a   1.000
_cell.length_b   1.000
_cell.length_c   1.000
_cell.angle_alpha   90.00
_cell.angle_beta   90.00
_cell.angle_gamma   90.00
#
_symmetry.space_group_name_H-M   'P 1'
#
loop_
_entity.id
_entity.type
_entity.pdbx_description
1 polymer ?
#
loop_
_entity_poly.entity_id
_entity_poly.type
_entity_poly.pdbx_seq_one_letter_code
_entity_poly.pdbx_strand_id
1 'polypeptide(L)'
;MSVTPQNLPKRTRILIKDVLFQEKYRLSHTQLDVMAYIVNALTWATKVGSFFPISNKKFQQDLPQVSEKTLEESLRVLKVMGLIEVEMITVPKWKNARVRGISVLPKGLEYNSIYYKADEKKVIESLESKITELEAKLKQLESTETENELLEEAKEKEDSS
;
A
#
# COMPACT_ATOMS: atom_id res chain seq x y z
N MET A 1 12.52 -25.18 -13.34
CA MET A 1 11.40 -24.40 -13.88
C MET A 1 10.61 -23.84 -12.70
N SER A 2 10.49 -22.51 -12.55
CA SER A 2 9.77 -21.92 -11.42
C SER A 2 8.26 -22.07 -11.63
N VAL A 3 7.62 -22.90 -10.81
CA VAL A 3 6.17 -23.05 -10.80
C VAL A 3 5.59 -21.80 -10.13
N THR A 4 5.08 -20.87 -10.93
CA THR A 4 4.41 -19.68 -10.40
C THR A 4 3.04 -20.13 -9.88
N PRO A 5 2.68 -19.92 -8.60
CA PRO A 5 1.40 -20.37 -8.07
C PRO A 5 0.25 -19.68 -8.80
N GLN A 6 -0.61 -20.48 -9.44
CA GLN A 6 -1.69 -20.02 -10.34
C GLN A 6 -2.89 -19.38 -9.62
N ASN A 7 -2.93 -19.38 -8.29
CA ASN A 7 -4.07 -18.88 -7.50
C ASN A 7 -3.62 -18.05 -6.31
N LEU A 8 -2.83 -17.00 -6.56
CA LEU A 8 -2.68 -15.95 -5.55
C LEU A 8 -4.07 -15.32 -5.33
N PRO A 9 -4.54 -15.16 -4.08
CA PRO A 9 -5.81 -14.50 -3.82
C PRO A 9 -5.78 -13.15 -4.52
N LYS A 10 -6.78 -12.89 -5.38
CA LYS A 10 -6.99 -11.56 -5.96
C LYS A 10 -7.16 -10.62 -4.78
N ARG A 11 -6.10 -9.90 -4.42
CA ARG A 11 -6.17 -8.87 -3.38
C ARG A 11 -7.18 -7.83 -3.88
N THR A 12 -8.38 -7.83 -3.32
CA THR A 12 -9.37 -6.79 -3.58
C THR A 12 -8.77 -5.49 -3.06
N ARG A 13 -8.25 -4.67 -3.96
CA ARG A 13 -7.75 -3.35 -3.59
C ARG A 13 -8.96 -2.50 -3.21
N ILE A 14 -9.06 -2.16 -1.93
CA ILE A 14 -10.12 -1.28 -1.44
C ILE A 14 -9.93 0.08 -2.11
N LEU A 15 -10.96 0.56 -2.81
CA LEU A 15 -11.00 1.93 -3.31
C LEU A 15 -11.52 2.82 -2.19
N ILE A 16 -10.69 3.76 -1.78
CA ILE A 16 -11.09 4.77 -0.79
C ILE A 16 -11.66 5.95 -1.55
N LYS A 17 -12.94 6.24 -1.36
CA LYS A 17 -13.65 7.37 -1.96
C LYS A 17 -13.55 8.59 -1.05
N ASP A 18 -13.02 9.69 -1.58
CA ASP A 18 -13.02 10.99 -0.89
C ASP A 18 -14.28 11.78 -1.28
N VAL A 19 -15.28 11.77 -0.38
CA VAL A 19 -16.56 12.43 -0.61
C VAL A 19 -16.42 13.95 -0.66
N LEU A 20 -15.51 14.53 0.13
CA LEU A 20 -15.28 15.98 0.12
C LEU A 20 -14.63 16.41 -1.20
N PHE A 21 -13.70 15.60 -1.71
CA PHE A 21 -13.13 15.81 -3.04
C PHE A 21 -14.19 15.65 -4.13
N GLN A 22 -15.09 14.66 -4.01
CA GLN A 22 -16.21 14.46 -4.92
C GLN A 22 -17.09 15.71 -5.00
N GLU A 23 -17.48 16.27 -3.86
CA GLU A 23 -18.32 17.47 -3.76
C GLU A 23 -17.60 18.70 -4.32
N LYS A 24 -16.33 18.91 -3.94
CA LYS A 24 -15.51 20.04 -4.38
C LYS A 24 -15.40 20.11 -5.91
N TYR A 25 -15.18 18.97 -6.56
CA TYR A 25 -15.00 18.89 -8.02
C TYR A 25 -16.25 18.44 -8.77
N ARG A 26 -17.38 18.26 -8.07
CA ARG A 26 -18.68 17.81 -8.62
C ARG A 26 -18.58 16.54 -9.47
N LEU A 27 -17.78 15.58 -9.01
CA LEU A 27 -17.55 14.33 -9.71
C LEU A 27 -18.75 13.39 -9.56
N SER A 28 -19.10 12.68 -10.63
CA SER A 28 -20.02 11.54 -10.53
C SER A 28 -19.38 10.40 -9.73
N HIS A 29 -20.18 9.46 -9.22
CA HIS A 29 -19.63 8.30 -8.51
C HIS A 29 -18.63 7.51 -9.36
N THR A 30 -18.88 7.37 -10.66
CA THR A 30 -17.97 6.67 -11.57
C THR A 30 -16.68 7.44 -11.81
N GLN A 31 -16.75 8.77 -11.95
CA GLN A 31 -15.55 9.60 -12.08
C GLN A 31 -14.70 9.55 -10.80
N LEU A 32 -15.34 9.51 -9.63
CA LEU A 32 -14.66 9.32 -8.36
C LEU A 32 -14.02 7.92 -8.26
N ASP A 33 -14.69 6.87 -8.74
CA ASP A 33 -14.11 5.51 -8.78
C ASP A 33 -12.83 5.46 -9.62
N VAL A 34 -12.86 6.11 -10.79
CA VAL A 34 -11.69 6.23 -11.67
C VAL A 34 -10.59 7.05 -11.00
N MET A 35 -10.92 8.17 -10.35
CA MET A 35 -9.95 9.00 -9.63
C MET A 35 -9.32 8.23 -8.46
N ALA A 36 -10.13 7.58 -7.62
CA ALA A 36 -9.69 6.74 -6.51
C ALA A 36 -8.74 5.64 -6.98
N TYR A 37 -9.07 5.01 -8.12
CA TYR A 37 -8.22 4.01 -8.73
C TYR A 37 -6.87 4.56 -9.17
N ILE A 38 -6.86 5.72 -9.85
CA ILE A 38 -5.62 6.39 -10.30
C ILE A 38 -4.73 6.76 -9.12
N VAL A 39 -5.31 7.36 -8.07
CA VAL A 39 -4.56 7.74 -6.86
C VAL A 39 -4.02 6.50 -6.14
N ASN A 40 -4.83 5.44 -6.05
CA ASN A 40 -4.36 4.18 -5.49
C ASN A 40 -3.27 3.53 -6.36
N ALA A 41 -3.28 3.74 -7.68
CA ALA A 41 -2.25 3.26 -8.60
C ALA A 41 -0.86 3.81 -8.28
N LEU A 42 -0.77 4.99 -7.67
CA LEU A 42 0.51 5.57 -7.23
C LEU A 42 1.26 4.67 -6.25
N THR A 43 0.56 3.82 -5.50
CA THR A 43 1.16 2.95 -4.48
C THR A 43 1.82 1.69 -5.05
N TRP A 44 1.50 1.30 -6.29
CA TRP A 44 1.96 0.03 -6.86
C TRP A 44 2.43 0.11 -8.33
N ALA A 45 2.02 1.11 -9.08
CA ALA A 45 2.41 1.25 -10.48
C ALA A 45 3.84 1.82 -10.56
N THR A 46 4.68 1.21 -11.40
CA THR A 46 6.04 1.70 -11.61
C THR A 46 6.01 3.00 -12.41
N LYS A 47 6.50 4.09 -11.83
CA LYS A 47 6.58 5.39 -12.49
C LYS A 47 7.57 5.36 -13.67
N VAL A 48 7.19 5.99 -14.79
CA VAL A 48 8.02 6.22 -15.98
C VAL A 48 8.01 7.72 -16.28
N GLY A 49 9.10 8.41 -15.95
CA GLY A 49 9.14 9.88 -15.98
C GLY A 49 8.14 10.47 -14.98
N SER A 50 7.23 11.32 -15.46
CA SER A 50 6.14 11.90 -14.66
C SER A 50 4.86 11.06 -14.65
N PHE A 51 4.80 9.96 -15.41
CA PHE A 51 3.57 9.22 -15.67
C PHE A 51 3.58 7.82 -15.07
N PHE A 52 2.40 7.33 -14.74
CA PHE A 52 2.14 5.95 -14.34
C PHE A 52 1.48 5.21 -15.50
N PRO A 53 2.12 4.18 -16.09
CA PRO A 53 1.54 3.39 -17.16
C PRO A 53 0.40 2.52 -16.65
N ILE A 54 -0.81 2.72 -17.18
CA ILE A 54 -2.00 1.93 -16.82
C ILE A 54 -2.75 1.59 -18.12
N SER A 55 -2.94 0.29 -18.38
CA SER A 55 -3.65 -0.17 -19.58
C SER A 55 -5.17 -0.20 -19.39
N ASN A 56 -5.93 -0.02 -20.47
CA ASN A 56 -7.40 -0.16 -20.45
C ASN A 56 -7.82 -1.53 -19.93
N LYS A 57 -7.11 -2.59 -20.31
CA LYS A 57 -7.33 -3.95 -19.79
C LYS A 57 -7.20 -4.01 -18.26
N LYS A 58 -6.24 -3.27 -17.68
CA LYS A 58 -6.05 -3.24 -16.23
C LYS A 58 -7.21 -2.51 -15.54
N PHE A 59 -7.67 -1.38 -16.09
CA PHE A 59 -8.87 -0.70 -15.60
C PHE A 59 -10.09 -1.62 -15.64
N GLN A 60 -10.35 -2.31 -16.76
CA GLN A 60 -11.49 -3.21 -16.90
C GLN A 60 -11.44 -4.41 -15.95
N GLN A 61 -10.24 -4.91 -15.63
CA GLN A 61 -10.06 -5.99 -14.67
C GLN A 61 -10.34 -5.56 -13.23
N ASP A 62 -9.94 -4.34 -12.86
CA ASP A 62 -10.05 -3.84 -11.49
C ASP A 62 -11.37 -3.10 -11.23
N LEU A 63 -11.95 -2.49 -12.28
CA LEU A 63 -13.21 -1.76 -12.28
C LEU A 63 -14.16 -2.34 -13.35
N PRO A 64 -14.61 -3.61 -13.23
CA PRO A 64 -15.43 -4.28 -14.25
C PRO A 64 -16.77 -3.60 -14.52
N GLN A 65 -17.27 -2.81 -13.57
CA GLN A 65 -18.49 -2.02 -13.71
C GLN A 65 -18.33 -0.79 -14.63
N VAL A 66 -17.08 -0.38 -14.92
CA VAL A 66 -16.80 0.79 -15.75
C VAL A 66 -16.54 0.35 -17.18
N SER A 67 -17.46 0.69 -18.08
CA SER A 67 -17.29 0.43 -19.51
C SER A 67 -16.11 1.24 -20.08
N GLU A 68 -15.54 0.79 -21.21
CA GLU A 68 -14.46 1.52 -21.86
C GLU A 68 -14.88 2.95 -22.27
N LYS A 69 -16.08 3.12 -22.83
CA LYS A 69 -16.61 4.44 -23.17
C LYS A 69 -16.70 5.36 -21.95
N THR A 70 -17.19 4.81 -20.83
CA THR A 70 -17.33 5.55 -19.57
C THR A 70 -15.96 5.88 -18.98
N LEU A 71 -14.98 4.99 -19.10
CA LEU A 71 -13.60 5.23 -18.67
C LEU A 71 -12.98 6.38 -19.47
N GLU A 72 -13.08 6.36 -20.80
CA GLU A 72 -12.54 7.42 -21.65
C GLU A 72 -13.18 8.78 -21.35
N GLU A 73 -14.49 8.82 -21.17
CA GLU A 73 -15.20 10.05 -20.78
C GLU A 73 -14.76 10.54 -19.39
N SER A 74 -14.63 9.62 -18.43
CA SER A 74 -14.19 9.97 -17.08
C SER A 74 -12.77 10.55 -17.09
N LEU A 75 -11.84 9.93 -17.83
CA LEU A 75 -10.47 10.43 -17.99
C LEU A 75 -10.43 11.79 -18.69
N ARG A 76 -11.29 12.00 -19.69
CA ARG A 76 -11.44 13.31 -20.36
C ARG A 76 -11.87 14.38 -19.35
N VAL A 77 -12.91 14.11 -18.56
CA VAL A 77 -13.42 15.05 -17.55
C VAL A 77 -12.35 15.37 -16.50
N LEU A 78 -11.70 14.35 -15.93
CA LEU A 78 -10.64 14.55 -14.93
C LEU A 78 -9.45 15.36 -15.51
N LYS A 79 -9.12 15.16 -16.79
CA LYS A 79 -8.09 15.93 -17.49
C LYS A 79 -8.51 17.39 -17.69
N VAL A 80 -9.73 17.65 -18.16
CA VAL A 80 -10.27 19.01 -18.36
C VAL A 80 -10.32 19.79 -17.04
N MET A 81 -10.62 19.11 -15.93
CA MET A 81 -10.61 19.71 -14.59
C MET A 81 -9.19 19.98 -14.05
N GLY A 82 -8.14 19.53 -14.75
CA GLY A 82 -6.75 19.67 -14.33
C GLY A 82 -6.40 18.83 -13.11
N LEU A 83 -7.12 17.71 -12.89
CA LEU A 83 -6.84 16.77 -11.81
C LEU A 83 -5.75 15.77 -12.21
N ILE A 84 -5.75 15.39 -13.48
CA ILE A 84 -4.79 14.45 -14.06
C ILE A 84 -4.29 14.95 -15.42
N GLU A 85 -3.17 14.39 -15.85
CA GLU A 85 -2.69 14.45 -17.22
C GLU A 85 -2.67 13.05 -17.82
N VAL A 86 -3.05 12.94 -19.09
CA VAL A 86 -3.12 11.67 -19.81
C VAL A 86 -2.39 11.81 -21.14
N GLU A 87 -1.40 10.94 -21.35
CA GLU A 87 -0.56 10.87 -22.54
C GLU A 87 -0.24 9.42 -22.94
N MET A 88 0.20 9.22 -24.18
CA MET A 88 0.72 7.92 -24.62
C MET A 88 2.23 7.89 -24.41
N ILE A 89 2.68 7.04 -23.49
CA ILE A 89 4.10 6.90 -23.14
C ILE A 89 4.66 5.57 -23.65
N THR A 90 5.97 5.55 -23.90
CA THR A 90 6.71 4.33 -24.20
C THR A 90 7.30 3.78 -22.91
N VAL A 91 7.09 2.50 -22.61
CA VAL A 91 7.61 1.85 -21.40
C VAL A 91 8.78 0.93 -21.79
N PRO A 92 10.05 1.32 -21.50
CA PRO A 92 11.21 0.54 -21.93
C PRO A 92 11.21 -0.88 -21.39
N LYS A 93 10.81 -1.06 -20.13
CA LYS A 93 10.73 -2.36 -19.45
C LYS A 93 9.72 -3.32 -20.08
N TRP A 94 8.79 -2.82 -20.91
CA TRP A 94 7.75 -3.62 -21.55
C TRP A 94 8.01 -3.75 -23.05
N LYS A 95 9.27 -4.04 -23.44
CA LYS A 95 9.69 -4.13 -24.86
C LYS A 95 9.31 -2.88 -25.66
N ASN A 96 9.46 -1.70 -25.04
CA ASN A 96 9.06 -0.41 -25.62
C ASN A 96 7.57 -0.34 -26.01
N ALA A 97 6.69 -1.04 -25.29
CA ALA A 97 5.26 -0.95 -25.51
C ALA A 97 4.77 0.49 -25.31
N ARG A 98 3.91 0.95 -26.22
CA ARG A 98 3.24 2.24 -26.13
C ARG A 98 1.92 2.06 -25.38
N VAL A 99 1.83 2.66 -24.21
CA VAL A 99 0.67 2.53 -23.31
C VAL A 99 0.23 3.89 -22.81
N ARG A 100 -0.99 3.97 -22.30
CA ARG A 100 -1.48 5.17 -21.62
C ARG A 100 -0.71 5.40 -20.33
N GLY A 101 -0.10 6.57 -20.22
CA GLY A 101 0.47 7.13 -19.01
C GLY A 101 -0.50 8.12 -18.39
N ILE A 102 -0.67 8.04 -17.08
CA ILE A 102 -1.49 8.98 -16.30
C ILE A 102 -0.59 9.62 -15.24
N SER A 103 -0.59 10.95 -15.17
CA SER A 103 0.04 11.71 -14.08
C SER A 103 -1.04 12.37 -13.24
N VAL A 104 -0.84 12.45 -11.92
CA VAL A 104 -1.75 13.18 -11.03
C VAL A 104 -1.18 14.58 -10.83
N LEU A 105 -1.97 15.59 -11.18
CA LEU A 105 -1.58 17.00 -11.08
C LEU A 105 -1.77 17.50 -9.63
N PRO A 106 -1.23 18.68 -9.27
CA PRO A 106 -1.34 19.20 -7.90
C PRO A 106 -2.76 19.21 -7.33
N LYS A 107 -3.77 19.58 -8.14
CA LYS A 107 -5.19 19.53 -7.73
C LYS A 107 -5.67 18.10 -7.45
N GLY A 108 -5.22 17.13 -8.25
CA GLY A 108 -5.55 15.72 -8.03
C GLY A 108 -4.88 15.12 -6.80
N LEU A 109 -3.73 15.67 -6.37
CA LEU A 109 -3.03 15.26 -5.15
C LEU A 109 -3.70 15.76 -3.88
N GLU A 110 -4.68 16.67 -3.98
CA GLU A 110 -5.54 17.03 -2.85
C GLU A 110 -6.48 15.88 -2.45
N TYR A 111 -6.60 14.84 -3.28
CA TYR A 111 -7.40 13.66 -3.00
C TYR A 111 -6.91 12.96 -1.73
N ASN A 112 -7.77 12.88 -0.72
CA ASN A 112 -7.40 12.28 0.55
C ASN A 112 -7.55 10.75 0.51
N SER A 113 -6.47 10.08 0.14
CA SER A 113 -6.35 8.61 0.21
C SER A 113 -5.69 8.12 1.50
N ILE A 114 -5.40 9.02 2.46
CA ILE A 114 -4.60 8.70 3.66
C ILE A 114 -5.42 7.91 4.69
N TYR A 115 -6.75 7.94 4.61
CA TYR A 115 -7.64 7.60 5.72
C TYR A 115 -7.67 6.15 6.22
N TYR A 116 -6.91 5.19 5.68
CA TYR A 116 -6.83 3.84 6.30
C TYR A 116 -5.49 3.12 6.11
N LYS A 117 -4.37 3.84 6.12
CA LYS A 117 -3.17 3.21 6.70
C LYS A 117 -3.39 3.19 8.21
N ALA A 118 -3.41 2.01 8.83
CA ALA A 118 -3.16 1.95 10.28
C ALA A 118 -1.94 2.83 10.53
N ASP A 119 -1.96 3.68 11.55
CA ASP A 119 -0.89 4.62 11.84
C ASP A 119 0.41 3.81 12.02
N GLU A 120 1.13 3.58 10.90
CA GLU A 120 2.22 2.61 10.80
C GLU A 120 3.27 2.96 11.86
N LYS A 121 3.38 4.25 12.16
CA LYS A 121 4.21 4.81 13.22
C LYS A 121 3.77 4.37 14.62
N LYS A 122 2.48 4.45 14.97
CA LYS A 122 1.98 3.91 16.25
C LYS A 122 2.13 2.40 16.35
N VAL A 123 1.96 1.68 15.24
CA VAL A 123 2.15 0.23 15.21
C VAL A 123 3.62 -0.12 15.44
N ILE A 124 4.54 0.58 14.77
CA ILE A 124 5.99 0.45 14.97
C ILE A 124 6.37 0.79 16.41
N GLU A 125 5.93 1.94 16.95
CA GLU A 125 6.18 2.36 18.33
C GLU A 125 5.67 1.32 19.34
N SER A 126 4.50 0.71 19.10
CA SER A 126 3.95 -0.35 19.96
C SER A 126 4.69 -1.69 19.87
N LEU A 127 5.33 -1.97 18.74
CA LEU A 127 6.12 -3.18 18.53
C LEU A 127 7.51 -3.01 19.13
N GLU A 128 8.14 -1.85 18.96
CA GLU A 128 9.41 -1.50 19.59
C GLU A 128 9.29 -1.54 21.12
N SER A 129 8.22 -0.99 21.70
CA SER A 129 8.01 -1.05 23.15
C SER A 129 7.87 -2.50 23.65
N LYS A 130 7.16 -3.36 22.92
CA LYS A 130 7.02 -4.78 23.27
C LYS A 130 8.34 -5.54 23.16
N ILE A 131 9.18 -5.22 22.17
CA ILE A 131 10.53 -5.81 22.06
C ILE A 131 11.35 -5.45 23.30
N THR A 132 11.38 -4.17 23.69
CA THR A 132 12.14 -3.74 24.87
C THR A 132 11.65 -4.38 26.18
N GLU A 133 10.33 -4.55 26.36
CA GLU A 133 9.78 -5.26 27.53
C GLU A 133 10.14 -6.75 27.52
N LEU A 134 10.11 -7.40 26.35
CA LEU A 134 10.46 -8.81 26.23
C LEU A 134 11.96 -9.04 26.47
N GLU A 135 12.82 -8.17 25.97
CA GLU A 135 14.26 -8.20 26.24
C GLU A 135 14.57 -8.01 27.72
N ALA A 136 13.87 -7.10 28.40
CA ALA A 136 14.03 -6.90 29.84
C ALA A 136 13.59 -8.14 30.65
N LYS A 137 12.48 -8.78 30.25
CA LYS A 137 12.00 -10.02 30.88
C LYS A 137 12.94 -11.20 30.65
N LEU A 138 13.50 -11.33 29.44
CA LEU A 138 14.50 -12.36 29.14
C LEU A 138 15.73 -12.19 30.02
N LYS A 139 16.25 -10.96 30.14
CA LYS A 139 17.42 -10.68 30.97
C LYS A 139 17.17 -10.95 32.46
N GLN A 140 15.95 -10.67 32.95
CA GLN A 140 15.56 -11.01 34.32
C GLN A 140 15.50 -12.53 34.53
N LEU A 141 14.91 -13.28 33.59
CA LEU A 141 14.85 -14.74 33.65
C LEU A 141 16.24 -15.38 33.61
N GLU A 142 17.11 -14.94 32.70
CA GLU A 142 18.51 -15.41 32.63
C GLU A 142 19.27 -15.14 33.94
N SER A 143 19.04 -13.97 34.57
CA SER A 143 19.64 -13.67 35.88
C SER A 143 19.09 -14.52 37.02
N THR A 144 17.82 -14.91 36.96
CA THR A 144 17.22 -15.78 37.98
C THR A 144 17.61 -17.24 37.78
N GLU A 145 17.76 -17.70 36.54
CA GLU A 145 18.30 -19.03 36.24
C GLU A 145 19.75 -19.15 36.70
N THR A 146 20.60 -18.15 36.42
CA THR A 146 22.00 -18.17 36.91
C THR A 146 22.10 -18.06 38.44
N GLU A 147 21.25 -17.28 39.11
CA GLU A 147 21.21 -17.28 40.58
C GLU A 147 20.73 -18.62 41.17
N ASN A 148 19.74 -19.27 40.53
CA ASN A 148 19.25 -20.58 40.96
C ASN A 148 20.29 -21.68 40.73
N GLU A 149 21.01 -21.67 39.59
CA GLU A 149 22.11 -22.60 39.31
C GLU A 149 23.26 -22.46 40.33
N LEU A 150 23.62 -21.22 40.68
CA LEU A 150 24.64 -20.95 41.71
C LEU A 150 24.22 -21.41 43.11
N LEU A 151 22.92 -21.34 43.43
CA LEU A 151 22.37 -21.81 44.70
C LEU A 151 22.28 -23.34 44.79
N GLU A 152 21.97 -24.02 43.68
CA GLU A 152 21.99 -25.48 43.59
C GLU A 152 23.43 -26.03 43.71
N GLU A 153 24.40 -25.44 43.01
CA GLU A 153 25.82 -25.82 43.14
C GLU A 153 26.40 -25.59 44.55
N ALA A 154 25.90 -24.57 45.26
CA ALA A 154 26.30 -24.30 46.64
C ALA A 154 25.74 -25.34 47.62
N LYS A 155 24.50 -25.79 47.42
CA LYS A 155 23.87 -26.85 48.24
C LYS A 155 24.53 -28.21 48.02
N GLU A 156 24.87 -28.58 46.79
CA GLU A 156 25.56 -29.85 46.50
C GLU A 156 26.96 -29.94 47.14
N LYS A 157 27.63 -28.79 47.36
CA LYS A 157 28.94 -28.72 48.04
C LYS A 157 28.84 -28.76 49.57
N GLU A 158 27.73 -28.33 50.16
CA GLU A 158 27.51 -28.42 51.61
C GLU A 158 27.05 -29.81 52.06
N ASP A 159 26.30 -30.54 51.23
CA ASP A 159 25.84 -31.92 51.53
C ASP A 159 26.93 -33.00 51.32
N SER A 160 28.10 -32.65 50.80
CA SER A 160 29.22 -33.56 50.50
C SER A 160 30.45 -33.43 51.42
N SER A 161 30.35 -32.64 52.49
CA SER A 161 31.35 -32.51 53.57
C SER A 161 30.87 -33.12 54.89
#